data_AF-A0A2G2VER4-F1
#
_entry.id   AF-A0A2G2VER4-F1
#
_cell.length_a   1.000
_cell.length_b   1.000
_cell.length_c   1.000
_cell.angle_alpha   90.00
_cell.angle_beta   90.00
_cell.angle_gamma   90.00
#
_symmetry.space_group_name_H-M   'P 1'
#
loop_
_entity.id
_entity.type
_entity.pdbx_description
1 polymer ?
#
loop_
_entity_poly.entity_id
_entity_poly.type
_entity_poly.pdbx_seq_one_letter_code
_entity_poly.pdbx_strand_id
1 'polypeptide(L)'
;MALAENPKKFTGIDFKRWKQKMFFYLTTLCLQRFTSEDGPEVPKGTSDKGSFVIMEAWKNSDCLCRNYILSGLQDDLYNIYSGTKTSKELWGELEWTYKMKDAGIKKFLIARFPDFKMIDIKYVGVASHHT
;
A
#
# COMPACT_ATOMS: atom_id res chain seq x y z
N MET A 1 15.95 -12.91 -17.77
CA MET A 1 15.07 -11.94 -17.09
C MET A 1 15.58 -11.78 -15.68
N ALA A 2 16.02 -10.59 -15.27
CA ALA A 2 16.37 -10.34 -13.88
C ALA A 2 15.06 -10.42 -13.08
N LEU A 3 15.02 -11.33 -12.09
CA LEU A 3 13.93 -11.39 -11.12
C LEU A 3 13.87 -10.01 -10.45
N ALA A 4 12.71 -9.35 -10.47
CA ALA A 4 12.59 -8.07 -9.81
C ALA A 4 12.94 -8.26 -8.33
N GLU A 5 14.04 -7.66 -7.88
CA GLU A 5 14.44 -7.74 -6.48
C GLU A 5 13.33 -7.13 -5.63
N ASN A 6 12.96 -7.82 -4.55
CA ASN A 6 11.97 -7.33 -3.59
C ASN A 6 12.38 -5.92 -3.11
N PRO A 7 11.48 -4.94 -3.13
CA PRO A 7 11.78 -3.62 -2.62
C PRO A 7 12.14 -3.70 -1.13
N LYS A 8 13.12 -2.88 -0.71
CA LYS A 8 13.46 -2.74 0.71
C LYS A 8 12.21 -2.44 1.53
N LYS A 9 12.12 -3.01 2.74
CA LYS A 9 11.01 -2.76 3.67
C LYS A 9 10.86 -1.25 3.94
N PHE A 10 9.61 -0.80 3.95
CA PHE A 10 9.22 0.56 4.30
C PHE A 10 9.23 0.74 5.81
N THR A 11 9.96 1.75 6.26
CA THR A 11 10.13 2.08 7.68
C THR A 11 9.28 3.29 8.10
N GLY A 12 8.45 3.83 7.20
CA GLY A 12 7.69 5.07 7.43
C GLY A 12 8.38 6.34 6.92
N ILE A 13 9.60 6.23 6.39
CA ILE A 13 10.40 7.35 5.85
C ILE A 13 10.52 7.21 4.32
N ASP A 14 10.54 8.33 3.60
CA ASP A 14 10.66 8.40 2.14
C ASP A 14 9.57 7.63 1.38
N PHE A 15 8.30 7.77 1.82
CA PHE A 15 7.16 7.07 1.23
C PHE A 15 7.10 7.21 -0.30
N LYS A 16 7.38 8.39 -0.86
CA LYS A 16 7.40 8.62 -2.31
C LYS A 16 8.34 7.65 -3.04
N ARG A 17 9.55 7.43 -2.51
CA ARG A 17 10.55 6.53 -3.11
C ARG A 17 10.15 5.07 -2.94
N TRP A 18 9.72 4.68 -1.74
CA TRP A 18 9.26 3.31 -1.49
C TRP A 18 8.05 2.95 -2.38
N LYS A 19 7.06 3.83 -2.43
CA LYS A 19 5.85 3.68 -3.25
C LYS A 19 6.19 3.45 -4.72
N GLN A 20 7.10 4.24 -5.30
CA GLN A 20 7.53 4.07 -6.69
C GLN A 20 8.16 2.70 -6.93
N LYS A 21 9.03 2.24 -6.02
CA LYS A 21 9.65 0.91 -6.12
C LYS A 21 8.64 -0.22 -5.97
N MET A 22 7.72 -0.12 -5.01
CA MET A 22 6.66 -1.11 -4.80
C MET A 22 5.70 -1.15 -6.00
N PHE A 23 5.32 0.01 -6.54
CA PHE A 23 4.48 0.08 -7.73
C PHE A 23 5.13 -0.61 -8.94
N PHE A 24 6.42 -0.35 -9.17
CA PHE A 24 7.17 -1.03 -10.23
C PHE A 24 7.23 -2.55 -9.99
N TYR A 25 7.51 -2.97 -8.75
CA TYR A 25 7.53 -4.38 -8.38
C TYR A 25 6.19 -5.08 -8.66
N LEU A 26 5.06 -4.51 -8.21
CA LEU A 26 3.73 -5.05 -8.51
C LEU A 26 3.41 -5.07 -10.01
N THR A 27 3.95 -4.12 -10.79
CA THR A 27 3.81 -4.11 -12.25
C THR A 27 4.51 -5.30 -12.88
N THR A 28 5.72 -5.65 -12.43
CA THR A 28 6.44 -6.85 -12.91
C THR A 28 5.72 -8.16 -12.59
N LEU A 29 4.87 -8.15 -11.55
CA LEU A 29 4.04 -9.29 -11.16
C LEU A 29 2.63 -9.27 -11.79
N CYS A 30 2.31 -8.27 -12.63
CA CYS A 30 0.97 -8.06 -13.19
C CYS A 30 -0.13 -7.85 -12.11
N LEU A 31 0.25 -7.34 -10.94
CA LEU A 31 -0.65 -7.12 -9.80
C LEU A 31 -0.98 -5.63 -9.55
N GLN A 32 -0.36 -4.71 -10.29
CA GLN A 32 -0.53 -3.27 -10.07
C GLN A 32 -2.00 -2.84 -10.13
N ARG A 33 -2.80 -3.35 -11.07
CA ARG A 33 -4.20 -2.92 -11.25
C ARG A 33 -5.08 -3.05 -9.99
N PHE A 34 -4.78 -4.03 -9.14
CA PHE A 34 -5.53 -4.29 -7.91
C PHE A 34 -5.35 -3.19 -6.86
N THR A 35 -4.38 -2.28 -7.02
CA THR A 35 -4.22 -1.12 -6.15
C THR A 35 -5.19 0.02 -6.47
N SER A 36 -5.94 -0.07 -7.58
CA SER A 36 -6.82 1.01 -8.07
C SER A 36 -8.19 0.53 -8.54
N GLU A 37 -8.29 -0.65 -9.13
CA GLU A 37 -9.54 -1.19 -9.67
C GLU A 37 -10.44 -1.78 -8.58
N ASP A 38 -11.75 -1.69 -8.78
CA ASP A 38 -12.74 -2.41 -7.99
C ASP A 38 -12.91 -3.85 -8.50
N GLY A 39 -13.62 -4.68 -7.72
CA GLY A 39 -13.92 -6.06 -8.11
C GLY A 39 -14.57 -6.18 -9.50
N PRO A 40 -14.48 -7.36 -10.13
CA PRO A 40 -14.90 -7.54 -11.51
C PRO A 40 -16.42 -7.42 -11.63
N GLU A 41 -16.88 -6.71 -12.66
CA GLU A 41 -18.28 -6.77 -13.07
C GLU A 41 -18.55 -8.11 -13.77
N VAL A 42 -19.52 -8.87 -13.28
CA VAL A 42 -19.89 -10.16 -13.88
C VAL A 42 -20.66 -9.92 -15.19
N PRO A 43 -20.20 -10.41 -16.34
CA PRO A 43 -20.90 -10.21 -17.61
C PRO A 43 -22.32 -10.79 -17.59
N LYS A 44 -23.28 -10.08 -18.18
CA LYS A 44 -24.66 -10.56 -18.31
C LYS A 44 -24.69 -11.88 -19.10
N GLY A 45 -25.40 -12.87 -18.56
CA GLY A 45 -25.49 -14.22 -19.16
C GLY A 45 -24.37 -15.18 -18.75
N THR A 46 -23.44 -14.76 -17.87
CA THR A 46 -22.48 -15.68 -17.25
C THR A 46 -23.22 -16.66 -16.33
N SER A 47 -22.92 -17.96 -16.44
CA SER A 47 -23.45 -18.96 -15.51
C SER A 47 -22.98 -18.70 -14.08
N ASP A 48 -23.74 -19.17 -13.08
CA ASP A 48 -23.36 -19.04 -11.66
C ASP A 48 -21.95 -19.58 -11.39
N LYS A 49 -21.61 -20.72 -12.02
CA LYS A 49 -20.28 -21.31 -11.93
C LYS A 49 -19.20 -20.42 -12.56
N GLY A 50 -19.47 -19.82 -13.72
CA GLY A 50 -18.56 -18.89 -14.37
C GLY A 50 -18.33 -17.62 -13.54
N SER A 51 -19.42 -17.05 -13.00
CA SER A 51 -19.38 -15.91 -12.09
C SER A 51 -18.53 -16.20 -10.85
N PHE A 52 -18.73 -17.36 -10.23
CA PHE A 52 -17.93 -17.80 -9.09
C PHE A 52 -16.44 -17.89 -9.42
N VAL A 53 -16.07 -18.50 -10.56
CA VAL A 53 -14.67 -18.64 -10.98
C VAL A 53 -14.01 -17.27 -11.19
N ILE A 54 -14.70 -16.33 -11.84
CA ILE A 54 -14.20 -14.96 -12.06
C ILE A 54 -13.94 -14.27 -10.71
N MET A 55 -14.89 -14.35 -9.79
CA MET A 55 -14.80 -13.69 -8.49
C MET A 55 -13.69 -14.30 -7.61
N GLU A 56 -13.54 -15.63 -7.59
CA GLU A 56 -12.47 -16.29 -6.83
C GLU A 56 -11.08 -16.00 -7.40
N ALA A 57 -10.94 -15.99 -8.73
CA ALA A 57 -9.68 -15.62 -9.38
C ALA A 57 -9.28 -14.17 -9.04
N TRP A 58 -10.25 -13.26 -8.99
CA TRP A 58 -10.02 -11.89 -8.54
C TRP A 58 -9.57 -11.83 -7.09
N LYS A 59 -10.34 -12.43 -6.17
CA LYS A 59 -10.01 -12.43 -4.73
C LYS A 59 -8.62 -13.01 -4.46
N ASN A 60 -8.25 -14.08 -5.16
CA ASN A 60 -6.93 -14.68 -5.02
C ASN A 60 -5.82 -13.70 -5.47
N SER A 61 -6.02 -13.04 -6.61
CA SER A 61 -5.05 -12.07 -7.13
C SER A 61 -4.96 -10.81 -6.27
N ASP A 62 -6.08 -10.32 -5.75
CA ASP A 62 -6.12 -9.22 -4.79
C ASP A 62 -5.44 -9.61 -3.47
N CYS A 63 -5.69 -10.81 -2.94
CA CYS A 63 -5.00 -11.32 -1.76
C CYS A 63 -3.48 -11.35 -1.96
N LEU A 64 -3.01 -11.83 -3.12
CA LEU A 64 -1.59 -11.83 -3.46
C LEU A 64 -1.01 -10.41 -3.52
N CYS A 65 -1.67 -9.48 -4.20
CA CYS A 65 -1.23 -8.08 -4.28
C CYS A 65 -1.11 -7.45 -2.88
N ARG A 66 -2.14 -7.64 -2.03
CA ARG A 66 -2.15 -7.18 -0.65
C ARG A 66 -0.98 -7.76 0.14
N ASN A 67 -0.71 -9.05 0.00
CA ASN A 67 0.40 -9.72 0.68
C ASN A 67 1.76 -9.16 0.24
N TYR A 68 1.95 -8.86 -1.04
CA TYR A 68 3.18 -8.22 -1.51
C TYR A 68 3.37 -6.81 -0.94
N ILE A 69 2.31 -6.00 -0.92
CA ILE A 69 2.37 -4.66 -0.31
C ILE A 69 2.74 -4.78 1.17
N LEU A 70 2.04 -5.65 1.92
CA LEU A 70 2.29 -5.90 3.34
C LEU A 70 3.72 -6.42 3.60
N SER A 71 4.24 -7.32 2.76
CA SER A 71 5.61 -7.85 2.87
C SER A 71 6.68 -6.76 2.71
N GLY A 72 6.34 -5.69 1.98
CA GLY A 72 7.17 -4.53 1.81
C GLY A 72 7.12 -3.55 2.99
N LEU A 73 6.38 -3.84 4.06
CA LEU A 73 6.32 -3.02 5.27
C LEU A 73 7.23 -3.57 6.37
N GLN A 74 7.74 -2.68 7.22
CA GLN A 74 8.31 -3.07 8.52
C GLN A 74 7.21 -3.57 9.45
N ASP A 75 7.57 -4.43 10.40
CA ASP A 75 6.64 -5.22 11.20
C ASP A 75 5.63 -4.35 11.99
N ASP A 76 6.06 -3.20 12.52
CA ASP A 76 5.15 -2.25 13.20
C ASP A 76 4.06 -1.71 12.27
N LEU A 77 4.42 -1.40 11.02
CA LEU A 77 3.47 -0.94 10.00
C LEU A 77 2.62 -2.10 9.49
N TYR A 78 3.20 -3.28 9.33
CA TYR A 78 2.46 -4.48 8.96
C TYR A 78 1.29 -4.71 9.92
N ASN A 79 1.54 -4.67 11.23
CA ASN A 79 0.51 -4.91 12.25
C ASN A 79 -0.62 -3.87 12.21
N ILE A 80 -0.32 -2.62 11.86
CA ILE A 80 -1.33 -1.56 11.71
C ILE A 80 -2.22 -1.84 10.50
N TYR A 81 -1.62 -2.22 9.37
CA TYR A 81 -2.31 -2.30 8.08
C TYR A 81 -2.80 -3.71 7.71
N SER A 82 -2.44 -4.76 8.45
CA SER A 82 -2.78 -6.16 8.13
C SER A 82 -4.28 -6.44 8.13
N GLY A 83 -5.08 -5.60 8.82
CA GLY A 83 -6.54 -5.70 8.89
C GLY A 83 -7.29 -5.18 7.65
N THR A 84 -6.60 -4.52 6.71
CA THR A 84 -7.21 -4.03 5.46
C THR A 84 -7.74 -5.19 4.61
N LYS A 85 -8.92 -5.03 3.99
CA LYS A 85 -9.59 -6.16 3.32
C LYS A 85 -9.09 -6.36 1.89
N THR A 86 -8.79 -5.28 1.19
CA THR A 86 -8.37 -5.30 -0.22
C THR A 86 -7.04 -4.59 -0.44
N SER A 87 -6.37 -4.88 -1.55
CA SER A 87 -5.14 -4.17 -1.92
C SER A 87 -5.39 -2.69 -2.19
N LYS A 88 -6.55 -2.36 -2.78
CA LYS A 88 -6.96 -0.99 -3.06
C LYS A 88 -7.14 -0.18 -1.77
N GLU A 89 -7.84 -0.73 -0.79
CA GLU A 89 -7.99 -0.10 0.54
C GLU A 89 -6.62 0.13 1.19
N LEU A 90 -5.78 -0.91 1.23
CA LEU A 90 -4.43 -0.83 1.79
C LEU A 90 -3.58 0.26 1.12
N TRP A 91 -3.56 0.26 -0.21
CA TRP A 91 -2.80 1.22 -0.99
C TRP A 91 -3.31 2.65 -0.78
N GLY A 92 -4.64 2.82 -0.77
CA GLY A 92 -5.29 4.10 -0.51
C GLY A 92 -5.01 4.65 0.89
N GLU A 93 -5.07 3.82 1.92
CA GLU A 93 -4.76 4.22 3.30
C GLU A 93 -3.30 4.66 3.44
N LEU A 94 -2.35 3.90 2.88
CA LEU A 94 -0.94 4.27 2.87
C LEU A 94 -0.73 5.62 2.16
N GLU A 95 -1.31 5.80 0.98
CA GLU A 95 -1.21 7.07 0.27
C GLU A 95 -1.78 8.24 1.07
N TRP A 96 -2.96 8.09 1.65
CA TRP A 96 -3.61 9.12 2.44
C TRP A 96 -2.77 9.47 3.68
N THR A 97 -2.40 8.48 4.47
CA THR A 97 -1.64 8.68 5.71
C THR A 97 -0.34 9.43 5.45
N TYR A 98 0.43 9.03 4.44
CA TYR A 98 1.76 9.61 4.22
C TYR A 98 1.73 10.91 3.39
N LYS A 99 0.75 11.12 2.52
CA LYS A 99 0.49 12.45 1.93
C LYS A 99 0.16 13.48 3.02
N MET A 100 -0.64 13.10 4.02
CA MET A 100 -1.02 14.00 5.13
C MET A 100 0.12 14.26 6.11
N LYS A 101 1.01 13.27 6.33
CA LYS A 101 2.24 13.45 7.10
C LYS A 101 3.19 14.44 6.43
N ASP A 102 3.39 14.32 5.11
CA ASP A 102 4.21 15.27 4.33
C ASP A 102 3.61 16.68 4.33
N ALA A 103 2.28 16.78 4.32
CA ALA A 103 1.56 18.06 4.41
C ALA A 103 1.51 18.67 5.83
N GLY A 104 2.12 18.03 6.84
CA GLY A 104 2.16 18.55 8.22
C GLY A 104 0.82 18.49 8.98
N ILE A 105 -0.17 17.72 8.48
CA ILE A 105 -1.54 17.72 9.02
C ILE A 105 -1.64 16.75 10.21
N LYS A 106 -1.01 17.13 11.34
CA LYS A 106 -0.97 16.35 12.59
C LYS A 106 -2.35 16.18 13.26
N LYS A 107 -3.22 17.20 13.17
CA LYS A 107 -4.52 17.21 13.87
C LYS A 107 -5.54 16.19 13.36
N PHE A 108 -5.51 15.83 12.07
CA PHE A 108 -6.50 14.93 11.49
C PHE A 108 -6.29 13.47 11.89
N LEU A 109 -5.03 13.04 12.01
CA LEU A 109 -4.67 11.67 12.37
C LEU A 109 -5.07 11.32 13.82
N ILE A 110 -4.89 12.26 14.75
CA ILE A 110 -5.28 12.09 16.17
C ILE A 110 -6.80 11.92 16.30
N ALA A 111 -7.60 12.60 15.48
CA ALA A 111 -9.06 12.51 15.51
C ALA A 111 -9.60 11.19 14.92
N ARG A 112 -8.89 10.63 13.93
CA ARG A 112 -9.30 9.38 13.24
C ARG A 112 -8.79 8.13 13.95
N PHE A 113 -7.60 8.20 14.54
CA PHE A 113 -6.92 7.09 15.21
C PHE A 113 -6.35 7.58 16.56
N PRO A 114 -7.15 7.52 17.65
CA PRO A 114 -6.74 8.02 18.96
C PRO A 114 -5.50 7.32 19.54
N ASP A 115 -5.29 6.05 19.18
CA ASP A 115 -4.18 5.22 19.68
C ASP A 115 -2.87 5.41 18.90
N PHE A 116 -2.85 6.31 17.92
CA PHE A 116 -1.69 6.55 17.08
C PHE A 116 -0.59 7.28 17.86
N LYS A 117 0.36 6.53 18.45
CA LYS A 117 1.58 7.10 19.05
C LYS A 117 2.52 7.60 17.95
N MET A 118 2.66 8.92 17.83
CA MET A 118 3.64 9.54 16.94
C MET A 118 5.06 9.25 17.45
N ILE A 119 5.82 8.44 16.71
CA ILE A 119 7.28 8.43 16.82
C ILE A 119 7.74 9.76 16.24
N ASP A 120 8.33 10.61 17.07
CA ASP A 120 8.83 11.93 16.70
C ASP A 120 10.06 11.75 15.80
N ILE A 121 9.83 11.58 14.49
CA ILE A 121 10.91 11.45 13.50
C ILE A 121 11.54 12.84 13.37
N LYS A 122 12.55 13.11 14.20
CA LYS A 122 13.36 14.33 14.13
C LYS A 122 13.98 14.43 12.74
N TYR A 123 13.55 15.42 11.97
CA TYR A 123 14.16 15.77 10.70
C TYR A 123 15.51 16.42 11.00
N VAL A 124 16.62 15.72 10.78
CA VAL A 124 17.95 16.33 10.80
C VAL A 124 18.11 17.04 9.45
N GLY A 125 17.75 18.32 9.42
CA GLY A 125 18.11 19.21 8.32
C GLY A 125 19.61 19.40 8.33
N VAL A 126 20.32 18.78 7.38
CA VAL A 126 21.71 19.13 7.08
C VAL A 126 21.67 20.54 6.48
N ALA A 127 22.01 21.54 7.29
CA ALA A 127 22.28 22.87 6.80
C ALA A 127 23.61 22.83 6.04
N SER A 128 23.54 22.80 4.71
CA SER A 128 24.68 23.10 3.86
C SER A 128 24.99 24.59 3.98
N HIS A 129 25.96 24.93 4.82
CA HIS A 129 26.66 26.21 4.75
C HIS A 129 27.40 26.28 3.43
N HIS A 130 27.08 27.27 2.59
CA HIS A 130 28.03 27.79 1.62
C HIS A 130 28.43 29.20 2.06
N THR A 131 29.72 29.30 2.38
CA THR A 131 30.53 30.49 2.61
C THR A 131 30.44 31.48 1.46
#